data_AF-A0A1I1EZR2-F1
#
_entry.id   AF-A0A1I1EZR2-F1
#
_cell.length_a   1.000
_cell.length_b   1.000
_cell.length_c   1.000
_cell.angle_alpha   90.00
_cell.angle_beta   90.00
_cell.angle_gamma   90.00
#
_symmetry.space_group_name_H-M   'P 1'
#
loop_
_entity.id
_entity.type
_entity.pdbx_description
1 polymer ?
#
loop_
_entity_poly.entity_id
_entity_poly.type
_entity_poly.pdbx_seq_one_letter_code
_entity_poly.pdbx_strand_id
1 'polypeptide(L)'
;MKRYKKTCYVVYWDSATLPTLYMGIHMVTHTKPSLLIQGKSITANRKTLYHLPSHVTEVFSEDELFREIQKITETNPDATFTFYVNDLRNHRIEYFLMNNGIDQSRFQGVLITDGTASYTRFDQRYNKETGGTQWNNDLQLVKSLVAKPYTIEKKDYNAFCVPPYLYSNYVFWLAWPELVDTIVPEIASDFQKNPEARARYYKIDLYAYAQSLLPVYKNTYVKMFGLDKKWQLSDQTTLDNKTIEEVFNQSPKKKIIILGSHRIENYEQRRNDYIKKTQQKYGKEYDYFYKPHPASPIQDVPSDIDVLPHLIPTEIIYTLYADNIEYIGGFQSSVFMNLPQMTKKFFYMASSGNDLITPIDKMYDLGLLGQVDFFSQ
;
A
#
# COMPACT_ATOMS: atom_id res chain seq x y z
N MET A 1 42.41 15.02 -6.80
CA MET A 1 41.16 14.39 -6.31
C MET A 1 40.29 14.03 -7.50
N LYS A 2 40.00 12.74 -7.73
CA LYS A 2 38.92 12.35 -8.65
C LYS A 2 37.62 12.83 -8.00
N ARG A 3 36.97 13.84 -8.57
CA ARG A 3 35.59 14.18 -8.21
C ARG A 3 34.72 13.02 -8.66
N TYR A 4 34.36 12.13 -7.76
CA TYR A 4 33.32 11.14 -8.04
C TYR A 4 32.04 11.93 -8.33
N LYS A 5 31.36 11.59 -9.44
CA LYS A 5 30.08 12.21 -9.75
C LYS A 5 29.11 11.79 -8.65
N LYS A 6 28.50 12.75 -7.95
CA LYS A 6 27.51 12.47 -6.89
C LYS A 6 26.39 11.61 -7.48
N THR A 7 26.37 10.33 -7.12
CA THR A 7 25.36 9.38 -7.61
C THR A 7 24.29 9.23 -6.53
N CYS A 8 23.03 9.39 -6.94
CA CYS A 8 21.87 9.14 -6.09
C CYS A 8 21.39 7.71 -6.31
N TYR A 9 21.42 6.89 -5.27
CA TYR A 9 20.86 5.54 -5.23
C TYR A 9 19.46 5.58 -4.62
N VAL A 10 18.59 4.67 -5.05
CA VAL A 10 17.25 4.51 -4.47
C VAL A 10 17.15 3.13 -3.84
N VAL A 11 16.69 3.07 -2.59
CA VAL A 11 16.51 1.82 -1.85
C VAL A 11 15.03 1.63 -1.58
N TYR A 12 14.47 0.52 -2.04
CA TYR A 12 13.08 0.14 -1.84
C TYR A 12 13.00 -0.99 -0.83
N TRP A 13 12.18 -0.82 0.19
CA TRP A 13 11.96 -1.84 1.21
C TRP A 13 10.49 -1.97 1.56
N ASP A 14 9.91 -3.12 1.22
CA ASP A 14 8.55 -3.43 1.64
C ASP A 14 8.34 -4.90 1.95
N SER A 15 7.29 -5.19 2.73
CA SER A 15 6.77 -6.53 3.00
C SER A 15 5.25 -6.62 2.83
N ALA A 16 4.61 -5.57 2.31
CA ALA A 16 3.18 -5.46 2.07
C ALA A 16 2.86 -5.24 0.57
N THR A 17 1.59 -5.08 0.24
CA THR A 17 1.17 -4.85 -1.14
C THR A 17 1.12 -3.37 -1.47
N LEU A 18 0.50 -2.57 -0.61
CA LEU A 18 0.20 -1.17 -0.91
C LEU A 18 1.48 -0.32 -1.09
N PRO A 19 2.49 -0.37 -0.20
CA PRO A 19 3.73 0.35 -0.43
C PRO A 19 4.42 -0.09 -1.72
N THR A 20 4.45 -1.40 -2.01
CA THR A 20 4.98 -1.96 -3.26
C THR A 20 4.32 -1.33 -4.50
N LEU A 21 3.03 -1.01 -4.47
CA LEU A 21 2.34 -0.33 -5.59
C LEU A 21 2.84 1.10 -5.80
N TYR A 22 2.97 1.88 -4.73
CA TYR A 22 3.55 3.24 -4.79
C TYR A 22 5.01 3.21 -5.24
N MET A 23 5.80 2.29 -4.69
CA MET A 23 7.19 2.08 -5.07
C MET A 23 7.31 1.68 -6.54
N GLY A 24 6.40 0.83 -7.05
CA GLY A 24 6.39 0.40 -8.44
C GLY A 24 6.21 1.56 -9.42
N ILE A 25 5.34 2.53 -9.10
CA ILE A 25 5.17 3.75 -9.92
C ILE A 25 6.48 4.53 -9.94
N HIS A 26 7.11 4.74 -8.78
CA HIS A 26 8.38 5.45 -8.71
C HIS A 26 9.49 4.72 -9.48
N MET A 27 9.62 3.39 -9.31
CA MET A 27 10.58 2.54 -10.02
C MET A 27 10.48 2.69 -11.54
N VAL A 28 9.27 2.75 -12.12
CA VAL A 28 9.14 2.86 -13.57
C VAL A 28 9.40 4.27 -14.11
N THR A 29 9.42 5.30 -13.27
CA THR A 29 9.52 6.72 -13.69
C THR A 29 10.94 7.28 -13.73
N HIS A 30 11.95 6.49 -13.36
CA HIS A 30 13.34 6.94 -13.36
C HIS A 30 14.31 5.86 -13.84
N THR A 31 15.60 6.17 -13.86
CA THR A 31 16.68 5.23 -14.22
C THR A 31 17.84 5.23 -13.22
N LYS A 32 17.65 5.77 -12.02
CA LYS A 32 18.68 5.79 -10.97
C LYS A 32 18.99 4.36 -10.51
N PRO A 33 20.26 4.02 -10.23
CA PRO A 33 20.61 2.70 -9.71
C PRO A 33 19.86 2.44 -8.41
N SER A 34 19.18 1.29 -8.34
CA SER A 34 18.23 0.99 -7.28
C SER A 34 18.42 -0.40 -6.69
N LEU A 35 18.20 -0.51 -5.38
CA LEU A 35 18.16 -1.78 -4.65
C LEU A 35 16.75 -2.02 -4.15
N LEU A 36 16.22 -3.23 -4.32
CA LEU A 36 14.90 -3.65 -3.84
C LEU A 36 15.05 -4.82 -2.89
N ILE A 37 14.55 -4.68 -1.66
CA ILE A 37 14.36 -5.79 -0.73
C ILE A 37 12.87 -6.02 -0.49
N GLN A 38 12.43 -7.26 -0.72
CA GLN A 38 11.08 -7.71 -0.40
C GLN A 38 11.10 -8.60 0.84
N GLY A 39 10.31 -8.26 1.85
CA GLY A 39 10.21 -9.03 3.08
C GLY A 39 9.53 -10.38 2.89
N LYS A 40 9.97 -11.40 3.65
CA LYS A 40 9.49 -12.78 3.61
C LYS A 40 7.97 -12.98 3.80
N SER A 41 7.20 -11.99 4.27
CA SER A 41 5.72 -12.10 4.36
C SER A 41 5.03 -12.11 3.01
N ILE A 42 5.73 -11.72 1.94
CA ILE A 42 5.26 -11.86 0.56
C ILE A 42 5.55 -13.26 0.01
N THR A 43 6.47 -14.04 0.58
CA THR A 43 6.99 -15.24 -0.08
C THR A 43 7.09 -16.46 0.84
N ALA A 44 6.07 -17.30 0.74
CA ALA A 44 6.36 -18.69 0.34
C ALA A 44 5.88 -18.97 -1.11
N ASN A 45 4.82 -18.30 -1.60
CA ASN A 45 4.24 -18.57 -2.93
C ASN A 45 3.68 -17.36 -3.70
N ARG A 46 3.77 -16.11 -3.22
CA ARG A 46 3.28 -14.93 -3.98
C ARG A 46 4.43 -14.22 -4.67
N LYS A 47 4.50 -14.32 -5.99
CA LYS A 47 5.29 -13.40 -6.81
C LYS A 47 4.46 -12.15 -7.07
N THR A 48 4.60 -11.10 -6.25
CA THR A 48 3.89 -9.82 -6.48
C THR A 48 4.46 -9.04 -7.66
N LEU A 49 5.76 -9.18 -7.92
CA LEU A 49 6.45 -8.50 -9.02
C LEU A 49 6.91 -9.52 -10.05
N TYR A 50 6.31 -9.48 -11.24
CA TYR A 50 6.62 -10.34 -12.38
C TYR A 50 7.77 -9.82 -13.22
N HIS A 51 7.99 -8.50 -13.22
CA HIS A 51 9.03 -7.82 -13.99
C HIS A 51 9.60 -6.64 -13.20
N LEU A 52 10.92 -6.47 -13.23
CA LEU A 52 11.61 -5.32 -12.64
C LEU A 52 12.30 -4.50 -13.73
N PRO A 53 12.28 -3.15 -13.65
CA PRO A 53 13.10 -2.31 -14.50
C PRO A 53 14.59 -2.67 -14.38
N SER A 54 15.34 -2.55 -15.47
CA SER A 54 16.76 -2.98 -15.54
C SER A 54 17.71 -2.27 -14.58
N HIS A 55 17.32 -1.10 -14.05
CA HIS A 55 18.10 -0.34 -13.07
C HIS A 55 17.81 -0.76 -11.61
N VAL A 56 16.87 -1.68 -11.39
CA VAL A 56 16.49 -2.19 -10.08
C VAL A 56 17.12 -3.57 -9.88
N THR A 57 17.99 -3.68 -8.87
CA THR A 57 18.59 -4.93 -8.44
C THR A 57 17.86 -5.43 -7.20
N GLU A 58 17.32 -6.64 -7.27
CA GLU A 58 16.70 -7.31 -6.11
C GLU A 58 17.79 -7.88 -5.20
N VAL A 59 17.63 -7.68 -3.89
CA VAL A 59 18.44 -8.29 -2.83
C VAL A 59 17.53 -9.09 -1.90
N PHE A 60 18.00 -10.22 -1.40
CA PHE A 60 17.16 -11.24 -0.78
C PHE A 60 17.25 -11.28 0.76
N SER A 61 18.11 -10.43 1.35
CA SER A 61 18.27 -10.34 2.80
C SER A 61 18.71 -8.96 3.25
N GLU A 62 18.41 -8.65 4.53
CA GLU A 62 18.87 -7.41 5.17
C GLU A 62 20.39 -7.31 5.19
N ASP A 63 21.09 -8.44 5.42
CA ASP A 63 22.55 -8.49 5.42
C ASP A 63 23.15 -8.23 4.04
N GLU A 64 22.49 -8.71 2.97
CA GLU A 64 22.90 -8.44 1.60
C GLU A 64 22.71 -6.97 1.25
N LEU A 65 21.55 -6.38 1.59
CA LEU A 65 21.32 -4.95 1.41
C LEU A 65 22.37 -4.12 2.17
N PHE A 66 22.72 -4.54 3.40
CA PHE A 66 23.72 -3.87 4.21
C PHE A 66 25.08 -3.85 3.52
N ARG A 67 25.55 -5.03 3.05
CA ARG A 67 26.83 -5.16 2.36
C ARG A 67 26.88 -4.37 1.04
N GLU A 68 25.78 -4.34 0.28
CA GLU A 68 25.73 -3.56 -0.96
C GLU A 68 25.81 -2.06 -0.68
N ILE A 69 25.12 -1.56 0.36
CA ILE A 69 25.25 -0.16 0.79
C ILE A 69 26.70 0.13 1.24
N GLN A 70 27.32 -0.74 2.05
CA GLN A 70 28.73 -0.60 2.45
C GLN A 70 29.65 -0.46 1.24
N LYS A 71 29.57 -1.40 0.30
CA LYS A 71 30.36 -1.40 -0.94
C LYS A 71 30.15 -0.13 -1.76
N ILE A 72 28.92 0.37 -1.86
CA ILE A 72 28.63 1.65 -2.52
C ILE A 72 29.35 2.79 -1.80
N THR A 73 29.26 2.85 -0.46
CA THR A 73 29.91 3.93 0.31
C THR A 73 31.44 3.87 0.28
N GLU A 74 32.03 2.68 0.20
CA GLU A 74 33.49 2.50 0.06
C GLU A 74 34.00 2.96 -1.31
N THR A 75 33.26 2.60 -2.37
CA THR A 75 33.65 2.91 -3.75
C THR A 75 33.22 4.31 -4.22
N ASN A 76 32.19 4.87 -3.59
CA ASN A 76 31.66 6.20 -3.84
C ASN A 76 31.28 6.89 -2.51
N PRO A 77 32.27 7.47 -1.81
CA PRO A 77 32.05 8.15 -0.52
C PRO A 77 31.06 9.31 -0.56
N ASP A 78 30.80 9.90 -1.74
CA ASP A 78 29.86 11.01 -1.90
C ASP A 78 28.44 10.54 -2.33
N ALA A 79 28.18 9.23 -2.37
CA ALA A 79 26.89 8.68 -2.70
C ALA A 79 25.79 9.19 -1.76
N THR A 80 24.61 9.46 -2.32
CA THR A 80 23.40 9.77 -1.56
C THR A 80 22.32 8.74 -1.79
N PHE A 81 21.45 8.55 -0.80
CA PHE A 81 20.45 7.50 -0.81
C PHE A 81 19.05 8.06 -0.58
N THR A 82 18.07 7.63 -1.38
CA THR A 82 16.66 7.85 -1.08
C THR A 82 16.03 6.52 -0.71
N PHE A 83 15.54 6.40 0.52
CA PHE A 83 14.92 5.19 1.05
C PHE A 83 13.40 5.30 0.93
N TYR A 84 12.78 4.45 0.12
CA TYR A 84 11.34 4.23 0.11
C TYR A 84 11.04 3.02 0.97
N VAL A 85 10.39 3.22 2.11
CA VAL A 85 10.19 2.17 3.12
C VAL A 85 8.76 2.16 3.61
N ASN A 86 8.22 0.96 3.80
CA ASN A 86 7.00 0.77 4.58
C ASN A 86 7.13 1.47 5.95
N ASP A 87 6.21 2.36 6.27
CA ASP A 87 6.25 3.20 7.47
C ASP A 87 6.42 2.38 8.76
N LEU A 88 5.78 1.22 8.87
CA LEU A 88 5.90 0.30 10.01
C LEU A 88 7.28 -0.38 10.10
N ARG A 89 8.22 -0.06 9.21
CA ARG A 89 9.62 -0.51 9.17
C ARG A 89 10.61 0.66 9.06
N ASN A 90 10.17 1.89 9.33
CA ASN A 90 11.00 3.10 9.18
C ASN A 90 12.38 3.02 9.88
N HIS A 91 12.45 2.35 11.03
CA HIS A 91 13.68 2.15 11.80
C HIS A 91 14.80 1.46 11.07
N ARG A 92 14.46 0.69 10.04
CA ARG A 92 15.47 0.09 9.17
C ARG A 92 16.33 1.18 8.56
N ILE A 93 15.75 2.30 8.12
CA ILE A 93 16.51 3.44 7.57
C ILE A 93 17.62 3.85 8.53
N GLU A 94 17.28 4.11 9.80
CA GLU A 94 18.26 4.50 10.83
C GLU A 94 19.31 3.42 11.07
N TYR A 95 18.90 2.13 11.15
CA TYR A 95 19.83 0.99 11.27
C TYR A 95 20.88 0.96 10.16
N PHE A 96 20.45 1.04 8.90
CA PHE A 96 21.39 0.96 7.78
C PHE A 96 22.31 2.18 7.75
N LEU A 97 21.77 3.37 7.98
CA LEU A 97 22.55 4.61 7.87
C LEU A 97 23.58 4.75 8.98
N MET A 98 23.17 4.57 10.24
CA MET A 98 24.06 4.76 11.38
C MET A 98 25.19 3.73 11.40
N ASN A 99 24.86 2.46 11.12
CA ASN A 99 25.87 1.40 11.10
C ASN A 99 26.78 1.45 9.87
N ASN A 100 26.42 2.22 8.83
CA ASN A 100 27.28 2.52 7.69
C ASN A 100 28.02 3.87 7.82
N GLY A 101 27.84 4.62 8.92
CA GLY A 101 28.41 5.97 9.05
C GLY A 101 27.89 6.96 8.00
N ILE A 102 26.65 6.77 7.53
CA ILE A 102 26.02 7.65 6.54
C ILE A 102 25.40 8.86 7.25
N ASP A 103 26.01 10.03 7.04
CA ASP A 103 25.52 11.31 7.53
C ASP A 103 24.10 11.63 7.06
N GLN A 104 23.32 12.32 7.89
CA GLN A 104 21.92 12.63 7.60
C GLN A 104 21.73 13.47 6.34
N SER A 105 22.69 14.31 5.98
CA SER A 105 22.65 15.11 4.75
C SER A 105 22.80 14.27 3.47
N ARG A 106 23.22 13.01 3.59
CA ARG A 106 23.40 12.08 2.47
C ARG A 106 22.20 11.18 2.23
N PHE A 107 21.10 11.34 2.98
CA PHE A 107 19.90 10.55 2.73
C PHE A 107 18.58 11.31 2.82
N GLN A 108 17.57 10.75 2.16
CA GLN A 108 16.17 11.12 2.30
C GLN A 108 15.34 9.87 2.61
N GLY A 109 14.44 9.95 3.58
CA GLY A 109 13.47 8.90 3.91
C GLY A 109 12.08 9.24 3.34
N VAL A 110 11.52 8.32 2.56
CA VAL A 110 10.13 8.35 2.10
C VAL A 110 9.42 7.19 2.78
N LEU A 111 8.66 7.51 3.83
CA LEU A 111 7.82 6.54 4.51
C LEU A 111 6.53 6.37 3.69
N ILE A 112 6.10 5.14 3.45
CA ILE A 112 4.88 4.85 2.71
C ILE A 112 3.97 4.03 3.60
N THR A 113 2.72 4.44 3.72
CA THR A 113 1.74 3.71 4.54
C THR A 113 1.57 2.26 4.10
N ASP A 114 1.61 1.35 5.08
CA ASP A 114 1.19 -0.05 4.91
C ASP A 114 -0.28 -0.17 4.45
N GLY A 115 -1.11 0.81 4.79
CA GLY A 115 -2.55 0.81 4.59
C GLY A 115 -3.25 0.80 5.94
N THR A 116 -4.29 -0.01 6.09
CA THR A 116 -5.09 -0.06 7.33
C THR A 116 -4.23 -0.23 8.58
N ALA A 117 -3.19 -1.06 8.54
CA ALA A 117 -2.35 -1.30 9.72
C ALA A 117 -1.65 -0.03 10.23
N SER A 118 -1.24 0.90 9.35
CA SER A 118 -0.67 2.19 9.76
C SER A 118 -1.69 2.99 10.56
N TYR A 119 -2.89 3.19 10.01
CA TYR A 119 -3.92 4.01 10.64
C TYR A 119 -4.49 3.36 11.90
N THR A 120 -4.72 2.04 11.89
CA THR A 120 -5.16 1.31 13.09
C THR A 120 -4.13 1.43 14.21
N ARG A 121 -2.83 1.33 13.91
CA ARG A 121 -1.77 1.50 14.92
C ARG A 121 -1.67 2.93 15.42
N PHE A 122 -1.81 3.91 14.52
CA PHE A 122 -1.87 5.31 14.90
C PHE A 122 -3.04 5.56 15.88
N ASP A 123 -4.22 5.09 15.50
CA ASP A 123 -5.43 5.19 16.30
C ASP A 123 -5.27 4.54 17.68
N GLN A 124 -4.86 3.28 17.73
CA GLN A 124 -4.63 2.55 18.98
C GLN A 124 -3.58 3.19 19.88
N ARG A 125 -2.64 3.97 19.31
CA ARG A 125 -1.56 4.59 20.05
C ARG A 125 -1.93 5.97 20.58
N TYR A 126 -2.61 6.79 19.77
CA TYR A 126 -2.81 8.21 20.06
C TYR A 126 -4.27 8.62 20.26
N ASN A 127 -5.25 7.85 19.76
CA ASN A 127 -6.67 8.19 19.94
C ASN A 127 -7.18 7.64 21.29
N LYS A 128 -6.58 8.14 22.37
CA LYS A 128 -6.87 7.80 23.78
C LYS A 128 -6.63 9.03 24.64
N GLU A 129 -7.16 9.05 25.86
CA GLU A 129 -6.97 10.18 26.80
C GLU A 129 -5.49 10.54 27.03
N THR A 130 -4.58 9.57 26.98
CA THR A 130 -3.13 9.78 27.14
C THR A 130 -2.39 10.03 25.81
N GLY A 131 -3.12 10.19 24.71
CA GLY A 131 -2.58 10.29 23.35
C GLY A 131 -1.58 11.43 23.16
N GLY A 132 -1.92 12.64 23.62
CA GLY A 132 -1.01 13.79 23.56
C GLY A 132 0.26 13.59 24.37
N THR A 133 0.17 12.96 25.55
CA THR A 133 1.35 12.58 26.34
C THR A 133 2.20 11.55 25.61
N GLN A 134 1.59 10.54 25.00
CA GLN A 134 2.30 9.53 24.22
C GLN A 134 3.00 10.14 22.99
N TRP A 135 2.35 11.07 22.29
CA TRP A 135 2.94 11.81 21.17
C TRP A 135 4.20 12.57 21.61
N ASN A 136 4.12 13.31 22.72
CA ASN A 136 5.28 14.02 23.27
C ASN A 136 6.41 13.07 23.69
N ASN A 137 6.09 11.94 24.30
CA ASN A 137 7.08 10.92 24.66
C ASN A 137 7.78 10.36 23.41
N ASP A 138 7.04 10.14 22.33
CA ASP A 138 7.60 9.62 21.08
C ASP A 138 8.48 10.64 20.36
N LEU A 139 8.12 11.92 20.40
CA LEU A 139 8.98 13.00 19.93
C LEU A 139 10.34 13.01 20.66
N GLN A 140 10.35 12.80 21.98
CA GLN A 140 11.59 12.73 22.76
C GLN A 140 12.36 11.44 22.50
N LEU A 141 11.66 10.30 22.39
CA LEU A 141 12.27 9.02 22.06
C LEU A 141 13.04 9.10 20.73
N VAL A 142 12.37 9.52 19.65
CA VAL A 142 12.98 9.59 18.31
C VAL A 142 14.16 10.57 18.26
N LYS A 143 14.10 11.70 18.98
CA LYS A 143 15.26 12.59 19.14
C LYS A 143 16.45 11.90 19.82
N SER A 144 16.18 11.06 20.82
CA SER A 144 17.23 10.36 21.57
C SER A 144 17.87 9.20 20.79
N LEU A 145 17.12 8.56 19.87
CA LEU A 145 17.62 7.45 19.06
C LEU A 145 18.68 7.92 18.06
N VAL A 146 18.48 9.11 17.47
CA VAL A 146 19.45 9.74 16.55
C VAL A 146 20.83 9.98 17.19
N ALA A 147 20.90 10.09 18.52
CA ALA A 147 22.11 10.43 19.26
C ALA A 147 22.94 9.21 19.73
N LYS A 148 22.52 7.95 19.48
CA LYS A 148 23.17 6.76 20.06
C LYS A 148 23.64 5.75 18.99
N PRO A 149 24.86 5.19 19.12
CA PRO A 149 25.26 4.00 18.36
C PRO A 149 24.38 2.79 18.74
N TYR A 150 24.08 1.93 17.76
CA TYR A 150 22.85 1.12 17.71
C TYR A 150 22.75 -0.03 18.73
N THR A 151 21.81 0.09 19.68
CA THR A 151 21.13 -1.03 20.36
C THR A 151 19.66 -0.65 20.52
N ILE A 152 18.89 -0.67 19.44
CA ILE A 152 17.46 -0.32 19.48
C ILE A 152 16.61 -1.61 19.52
N GLU A 153 15.71 -1.72 20.49
CA GLU A 153 14.82 -2.87 20.64
C GLU A 153 13.58 -2.73 19.75
N LYS A 154 13.00 -3.85 19.31
CA LYS A 154 11.82 -3.91 18.41
C LYS A 154 10.59 -3.12 18.91
N LYS A 155 10.51 -2.81 20.20
CA LYS A 155 9.41 -2.09 20.84
C LYS A 155 9.41 -0.57 20.60
N ASP A 156 10.54 0.00 20.19
CA ASP A 156 10.75 1.45 20.02
C ASP A 156 10.13 1.99 18.70
N TYR A 157 9.51 1.14 17.88
CA TYR A 157 9.13 1.43 16.50
C TYR A 157 7.63 1.67 16.26
N ASN A 158 6.87 1.86 17.33
CA ASN A 158 5.46 2.24 17.22
C ASN A 158 5.28 3.75 16.93
N ALA A 159 6.35 4.55 17.03
CA ALA A 159 6.40 5.98 16.70
C ALA A 159 6.63 6.24 15.20
N PHE A 160 6.14 5.38 14.31
CA PHE A 160 6.51 5.37 12.89
C PHE A 160 6.21 6.70 12.15
N CYS A 161 5.18 7.41 12.61
CA CYS A 161 4.72 8.67 12.06
C CYS A 161 5.52 9.88 12.56
N VAL A 162 6.46 9.73 13.50
CA VAL A 162 7.17 10.86 14.14
C VAL A 162 8.37 11.40 13.35
N PRO A 163 9.23 10.59 12.69
CA PRO A 163 10.40 11.13 11.98
C PRO A 163 10.09 12.22 10.95
N PRO A 164 9.03 12.11 10.12
CA PRO A 164 8.63 13.19 9.21
C PRO A 164 8.23 14.48 9.95
N TYR A 165 7.72 14.41 11.19
CA TYR A 165 7.42 15.59 11.99
C TYR A 165 8.70 16.31 12.45
N LEU A 166 9.74 15.55 12.80
CA LEU A 166 10.97 16.09 13.39
C LEU A 166 12.01 16.52 12.36
N TYR A 167 12.15 15.79 11.25
CA TYR A 167 13.31 15.90 10.38
C TYR A 167 12.90 16.25 8.94
N SER A 168 13.58 17.23 8.34
CA SER A 168 13.27 17.75 7.01
C SER A 168 13.65 16.80 5.88
N ASN A 169 14.54 15.85 6.14
CA ASN A 169 14.93 14.80 5.20
C ASN A 169 13.97 13.59 5.22
N TYR A 170 12.86 13.64 5.94
CA TYR A 170 11.80 12.64 5.90
C TYR A 170 10.51 13.20 5.32
N VAL A 171 9.83 12.39 4.51
CA VAL A 171 8.46 12.63 4.06
C VAL A 171 7.62 11.38 4.28
N PHE A 172 6.30 11.55 4.39
CA PHE A 172 5.36 10.47 4.61
C PHE A 172 4.28 10.50 3.53
N TRP A 173 4.19 9.44 2.74
CA TRP A 173 3.16 9.20 1.74
C TRP A 173 2.02 8.41 2.36
N LEU A 174 0.84 9.05 2.40
CA LEU A 174 -0.39 8.56 2.99
C LEU A 174 -1.50 8.59 1.96
N ALA A 175 -2.41 7.63 2.04
CA ALA A 175 -3.69 7.68 1.33
C ALA A 175 -4.59 8.81 1.86
N TRP A 176 -4.61 8.97 3.19
CA TRP A 176 -5.47 9.92 3.90
C TRP A 176 -4.72 10.53 5.09
N PRO A 177 -3.90 11.58 4.88
CA PRO A 177 -3.24 12.30 5.96
C PRO A 177 -4.19 12.74 7.08
N GLU A 178 -5.44 13.05 6.73
CA GLU A 178 -6.50 13.50 7.64
C GLU A 178 -6.71 12.49 8.80
N LEU A 179 -6.51 11.19 8.54
CA LEU A 179 -6.65 10.16 9.58
C LEU A 179 -5.49 10.13 10.60
N VAL A 180 -4.41 10.86 10.34
CA VAL A 180 -3.22 10.96 11.18
C VAL A 180 -3.12 12.34 11.83
N ASP A 181 -3.46 13.39 11.12
CA ASP A 181 -3.22 14.76 11.59
C ASP A 181 -4.44 15.48 12.15
N THR A 182 -5.68 15.04 11.89
CA THR A 182 -6.88 15.74 12.40
C THR A 182 -7.62 15.00 13.51
N ILE A 183 -7.47 13.66 13.60
CA ILE A 183 -8.32 12.84 14.49
C ILE A 183 -7.99 13.05 15.97
N VAL A 184 -6.73 13.32 16.30
CA VAL A 184 -6.29 13.51 17.70
C VAL A 184 -6.06 15.01 17.93
N PRO A 185 -6.89 15.69 18.74
CA PRO A 185 -6.87 17.15 18.88
C PRO A 185 -5.50 17.74 19.24
N GLU A 186 -4.74 17.08 20.12
CA GLU A 186 -3.42 17.51 20.54
C GLU A 186 -2.40 17.44 19.40
N ILE A 187 -2.42 16.36 18.61
CA ILE A 187 -1.56 16.18 17.45
C ILE A 187 -1.95 17.18 16.35
N ALA A 188 -3.25 17.42 16.16
CA ALA A 188 -3.75 18.44 15.25
C ALA A 188 -3.27 19.84 15.63
N SER A 189 -3.29 20.19 16.93
CA SER A 189 -2.76 21.45 17.45
C SER A 189 -1.26 21.59 17.19
N ASP A 190 -0.50 20.51 17.35
CA ASP A 190 0.94 20.50 17.06
C ASP A 190 1.24 20.71 15.57
N PHE A 191 0.50 20.06 14.67
CA PHE A 191 0.63 20.30 13.23
C PHE A 191 0.23 21.73 12.83
N GLN A 192 -0.77 22.33 13.48
CA GLN A 192 -1.13 23.74 13.24
C GLN A 192 0.00 24.70 13.65
N LYS A 193 0.71 24.41 14.75
CA LYS A 193 1.87 25.19 15.20
C LYS A 193 3.12 24.95 14.34
N ASN A 194 3.19 23.84 13.62
CA ASN A 194 4.33 23.45 12.79
C ASN A 194 3.88 23.07 11.35
N PRO A 195 3.48 24.06 10.53
CA PRO A 195 2.98 23.82 9.18
C PRO A 195 4.05 23.21 8.25
N GLU A 196 5.33 23.49 8.48
CA GLU A 196 6.43 22.88 7.73
C GLU A 196 6.52 21.37 7.98
N ALA A 197 6.32 20.94 9.23
CA ALA A 197 6.21 19.52 9.55
C ALA A 197 4.99 18.89 8.90
N ARG A 198 3.84 19.55 8.97
CA ARG A 198 2.62 19.07 8.32
C ARG A 198 2.78 18.90 6.80
N ALA A 199 3.51 19.81 6.14
CA ALA A 199 3.75 19.77 4.70
C ALA A 199 4.54 18.52 4.24
N ARG A 200 5.14 17.76 5.17
CA ARG A 200 5.86 16.51 4.86
C ARG A 200 4.95 15.27 4.88
N TYR A 201 3.67 15.41 5.21
CA TYR A 201 2.64 14.36 5.19
C TYR A 201 1.79 14.53 3.93
N TYR A 202 2.20 13.83 2.87
CA TYR A 202 1.63 13.93 1.54
C TYR A 202 0.46 12.99 1.37
N LYS A 203 -0.62 13.51 0.81
CA LYS A 203 -1.69 12.71 0.24
C LYS A 203 -1.26 12.22 -1.14
N ILE A 204 -1.10 10.91 -1.30
CA ILE A 204 -0.83 10.30 -2.60
C ILE A 204 -2.06 9.49 -2.99
N ASP A 205 -2.82 10.00 -3.96
CA ASP A 205 -3.88 9.23 -4.59
C ASP A 205 -3.25 8.23 -5.57
N LEU A 206 -3.27 6.95 -5.20
CA LEU A 206 -2.63 5.89 -5.98
C LEU A 206 -3.19 5.78 -7.41
N TYR A 207 -4.50 5.93 -7.57
CA TYR A 207 -5.14 5.84 -8.88
C TYR A 207 -4.72 7.04 -9.74
N ALA A 208 -4.86 8.27 -9.23
CA ALA A 208 -4.45 9.46 -9.97
C ALA A 208 -2.95 9.42 -10.32
N TYR A 209 -2.11 8.94 -9.40
CA TYR A 209 -0.68 8.80 -9.64
C TYR A 209 -0.39 7.79 -10.77
N ALA A 210 -1.06 6.64 -10.77
CA ALA A 210 -0.91 5.66 -11.85
C ALA A 210 -1.47 6.14 -13.20
N GLN A 211 -2.57 6.90 -13.21
CA GLN A 211 -3.13 7.47 -14.44
C GLN A 211 -2.25 8.59 -15.03
N SER A 212 -1.45 9.26 -14.20
CA SER A 212 -0.50 10.27 -14.67
C SER A 212 0.72 9.70 -15.41
N LEU A 213 0.92 8.37 -15.37
CA LEU A 213 2.05 7.74 -16.03
C LEU A 213 1.99 7.91 -17.55
N LEU A 214 3.12 8.29 -18.14
CA LEU A 214 3.30 8.19 -19.59
C LEU A 214 3.08 6.75 -20.06
N PRO A 215 2.55 6.52 -21.27
CA PRO A 215 2.21 5.18 -21.75
C PRO A 215 3.35 4.15 -21.63
N VAL A 216 4.59 4.57 -21.89
CA VAL A 216 5.78 3.69 -21.75
C VAL A 216 5.99 3.21 -20.31
N TYR A 217 5.77 4.07 -19.32
CA TYR A 217 5.90 3.72 -17.91
C TYR A 217 4.70 2.90 -17.43
N LYS A 218 3.49 3.24 -17.87
CA LYS A 218 2.27 2.48 -17.59
C LYS A 218 2.39 1.05 -18.11
N ASN A 219 2.93 0.84 -19.31
CA ASN A 219 3.18 -0.51 -19.87
C ASN A 219 4.17 -1.32 -19.02
N THR A 220 5.26 -0.71 -18.56
CA THR A 220 6.21 -1.38 -17.65
C THR A 220 5.57 -1.71 -16.31
N TYR A 221 4.71 -0.82 -15.79
CA TYR A 221 3.97 -1.03 -14.54
C TYR A 221 2.95 -2.18 -14.67
N VAL A 222 2.22 -2.27 -15.78
CA VAL A 222 1.32 -3.40 -16.10
C VAL A 222 2.09 -4.73 -16.08
N LYS A 223 3.26 -4.78 -16.74
CA LYS A 223 4.14 -5.96 -16.76
C LYS A 223 4.70 -6.30 -15.38
N MET A 224 5.08 -5.27 -14.62
CA MET A 224 5.61 -5.42 -13.26
C MET A 224 4.64 -6.21 -12.38
N PHE A 225 3.34 -5.97 -12.50
CA PHE A 225 2.32 -6.68 -11.73
C PHE A 225 1.65 -7.85 -12.47
N GLY A 226 2.15 -8.22 -13.65
CA GLY A 226 1.67 -9.39 -14.41
C GLY A 226 0.24 -9.27 -14.93
N LEU A 227 -0.24 -8.04 -15.16
CA LEU A 227 -1.58 -7.80 -15.71
C LEU A 227 -1.65 -8.06 -17.22
N ASP A 228 -0.52 -8.09 -17.91
CA ASP A 228 -0.37 -8.47 -19.32
C ASP A 228 -0.37 -9.99 -19.53
N LYS A 229 -0.37 -10.78 -18.44
CA LYS A 229 -0.39 -12.24 -18.52
C LYS A 229 -1.78 -12.73 -18.90
N LYS A 230 -1.80 -13.79 -19.71
CA LYS A 230 -3.00 -14.57 -20.00
C LYS A 230 -3.23 -15.59 -18.91
N TRP A 231 -4.41 -15.57 -18.32
CA TRP A 231 -4.76 -16.37 -17.15
C TRP A 231 -5.62 -17.56 -17.54
N GLN A 232 -5.30 -18.74 -17.03
CA GLN A 232 -5.95 -20.00 -17.38
C GLN A 232 -6.75 -20.56 -16.21
N LEU A 233 -7.67 -21.49 -16.48
CA LEU A 233 -8.46 -22.15 -15.42
C LEU A 233 -7.60 -22.77 -14.31
N SER A 234 -6.42 -23.30 -14.65
CA SER A 234 -5.45 -23.84 -13.68
C SER A 234 -4.95 -22.80 -12.67
N ASP A 235 -5.04 -21.51 -13.01
CA ASP A 235 -4.71 -20.39 -12.12
C ASP A 235 -5.90 -20.01 -11.22
N GLN A 236 -6.96 -20.82 -11.21
CA GLN A 236 -8.18 -20.67 -10.40
C GLN A 236 -8.92 -19.36 -10.70
N THR A 237 -9.22 -19.20 -11.98
CA THR A 237 -9.81 -18.02 -12.60
C THR A 237 -10.60 -18.47 -13.82
N THR A 238 -11.58 -17.70 -14.29
CA THR A 238 -12.40 -18.04 -15.47
C THR A 238 -11.97 -17.31 -16.73
N LEU A 239 -10.85 -16.56 -16.71
CA LEU A 239 -10.48 -15.68 -17.82
C LEU A 239 -10.13 -16.41 -19.13
N ASP A 240 -9.94 -17.74 -19.09
CA ASP A 240 -9.77 -18.60 -20.26
C ASP A 240 -8.75 -18.09 -21.30
N ASN A 241 -7.49 -18.02 -20.86
CA ASN A 241 -6.34 -17.57 -21.65
C ASN A 241 -6.46 -16.12 -22.16
N LYS A 242 -7.14 -15.26 -21.38
CA LYS A 242 -7.22 -13.81 -21.62
C LYS A 242 -6.53 -13.03 -20.51
N THR A 243 -6.15 -11.79 -20.82
CA THR A 243 -5.69 -10.82 -19.83
C THR A 243 -6.90 -10.20 -19.10
N ILE A 244 -6.65 -9.53 -17.98
CA ILE A 244 -7.69 -8.79 -17.25
C ILE A 244 -8.25 -7.65 -18.13
N GLU A 245 -7.40 -6.96 -18.88
CA GLU A 245 -7.82 -5.91 -19.81
C GLU A 245 -8.69 -6.45 -20.94
N GLU A 246 -8.31 -7.57 -21.55
CA GLU A 246 -9.10 -8.21 -22.60
C GLU A 246 -10.50 -8.56 -22.08
N VAL A 247 -10.61 -9.10 -20.86
CA VAL A 247 -11.90 -9.46 -20.27
C VAL A 247 -12.74 -8.23 -19.91
N PHE A 248 -12.13 -7.20 -19.36
CA PHE A 248 -12.84 -5.95 -19.08
C PHE A 248 -13.34 -5.25 -20.35
N ASN A 249 -12.70 -5.49 -21.50
CA ASN A 249 -13.11 -4.90 -22.77
C ASN A 249 -14.08 -5.76 -23.60
N GLN A 250 -14.49 -6.95 -23.13
CA GLN A 250 -15.44 -7.80 -23.86
C GLN A 250 -16.84 -7.20 -23.98
N SER A 251 -17.20 -6.30 -23.07
CA SER A 251 -18.50 -5.66 -23.02
C SER A 251 -18.37 -4.19 -22.62
N PRO A 252 -19.23 -3.30 -23.18
CA PRO A 252 -19.22 -1.87 -22.86
C PRO A 252 -19.77 -1.56 -21.47
N LYS A 253 -20.35 -2.55 -20.77
CA LYS A 253 -20.91 -2.35 -19.43
C LYS A 253 -19.83 -2.00 -18.42
N LYS A 254 -20.23 -1.25 -17.38
CA LYS A 254 -19.39 -1.07 -16.20
C LYS A 254 -19.32 -2.37 -15.40
N LYS A 255 -18.26 -2.49 -14.60
CA LYS A 255 -17.94 -3.71 -13.87
C LYS A 255 -18.31 -3.56 -12.40
N ILE A 256 -18.75 -4.66 -11.81
CA ILE A 256 -18.90 -4.80 -10.37
C ILE A 256 -17.91 -5.86 -9.88
N ILE A 257 -17.02 -5.48 -8.98
CA ILE A 257 -16.04 -6.40 -8.38
C ILE A 257 -16.48 -6.78 -6.96
N ILE A 258 -16.73 -8.07 -6.75
CA ILE A 258 -17.10 -8.66 -5.46
C ILE A 258 -15.85 -9.26 -4.81
N LEU A 259 -15.49 -8.74 -3.63
CA LEU A 259 -14.32 -9.13 -2.87
C LEU A 259 -14.60 -10.34 -1.98
N GLY A 260 -13.78 -11.37 -2.14
CA GLY A 260 -13.70 -12.49 -1.23
C GLY A 260 -12.94 -12.18 0.05
N SER A 261 -13.07 -13.07 1.03
CA SER A 261 -12.34 -13.03 2.29
C SER A 261 -11.69 -14.39 2.59
N HIS A 262 -11.06 -14.49 3.75
CA HIS A 262 -10.53 -15.73 4.30
C HIS A 262 -11.00 -15.87 5.76
N ARG A 263 -11.06 -17.11 6.26
CA ARG A 263 -11.42 -17.41 7.66
C ARG A 263 -12.82 -16.94 8.08
N ILE A 264 -13.77 -16.98 7.15
CA ILE A 264 -15.19 -16.74 7.44
C ILE A 264 -15.88 -18.09 7.65
N GLU A 265 -16.72 -18.19 8.67
CA GLU A 265 -17.54 -19.38 8.90
C GLU A 265 -18.60 -19.53 7.79
N ASN A 266 -18.85 -20.77 7.33
CA ASN A 266 -19.78 -21.07 6.23
C ASN A 266 -19.50 -20.22 4.98
N TYR A 267 -18.22 -20.00 4.69
CA TYR A 267 -17.78 -19.02 3.70
C TYR A 267 -18.36 -19.26 2.30
N GLU A 268 -18.42 -20.51 1.83
CA GLU A 268 -18.92 -20.81 0.48
C GLU A 268 -20.39 -20.42 0.32
N GLN A 269 -21.22 -20.81 1.30
CA GLN A 269 -22.63 -20.43 1.34
C GLN A 269 -22.78 -18.91 1.38
N ARG A 270 -22.10 -18.25 2.33
CA ARG A 270 -22.17 -16.78 2.45
C ARG A 270 -21.70 -16.07 1.18
N ARG A 271 -20.58 -16.51 0.60
CA ARG A 271 -20.05 -15.97 -0.66
C ARG A 271 -21.10 -16.09 -1.78
N ASN A 272 -21.68 -17.27 -1.97
CA ASN A 272 -22.66 -17.50 -3.03
C ASN A 272 -23.95 -16.70 -2.81
N ASP A 273 -24.44 -16.65 -1.57
CA ASP A 273 -25.61 -15.83 -1.20
C ASP A 273 -25.35 -14.35 -1.48
N TYR A 274 -24.18 -13.87 -1.14
CA TYR A 274 -23.81 -12.48 -1.36
C TYR A 274 -23.58 -12.15 -2.84
N ILE A 275 -22.99 -13.03 -3.64
CA ILE A 275 -22.90 -12.86 -5.10
C ILE A 275 -24.31 -12.70 -5.68
N LYS A 276 -25.22 -13.60 -5.30
CA LYS A 276 -26.62 -13.56 -5.75
C LYS A 276 -27.34 -12.29 -5.30
N LYS A 277 -27.21 -11.89 -4.03
CA LYS A 277 -27.80 -10.64 -3.49
C LYS A 277 -27.29 -9.42 -4.27
N THR A 278 -26.00 -9.37 -4.60
CA THR A 278 -25.38 -8.28 -5.35
C THR A 278 -25.89 -8.21 -6.79
N GLN A 279 -25.94 -9.35 -7.51
CA GLN A 279 -26.51 -9.41 -8.86
C GLN A 279 -28.01 -9.04 -8.88
N GLN A 280 -28.76 -9.44 -7.85
CA GLN A 280 -30.17 -9.06 -7.70
C GLN A 280 -30.36 -7.56 -7.47
N LYS A 281 -29.51 -6.94 -6.64
CA LYS A 281 -29.59 -5.51 -6.34
C LYS A 281 -29.24 -4.64 -7.55
N TYR A 282 -28.15 -4.95 -8.24
CA TYR A 282 -27.63 -4.10 -9.31
C TYR A 282 -28.07 -4.52 -10.73
N GLY A 283 -28.68 -5.70 -10.89
CA GLY A 283 -29.33 -6.11 -12.12
C GLY A 283 -28.37 -6.44 -13.27
N LYS A 284 -28.90 -6.48 -14.51
CA LYS A 284 -28.17 -6.99 -15.69
C LYS A 284 -27.35 -5.93 -16.43
N GLU A 285 -27.31 -4.70 -15.93
CA GLU A 285 -26.62 -3.56 -16.56
C GLU A 285 -25.10 -3.62 -16.39
N TYR A 286 -24.60 -4.50 -15.52
CA TYR A 286 -23.19 -4.65 -15.17
C TYR A 286 -22.65 -6.02 -15.54
N ASP A 287 -21.34 -6.08 -15.76
CA ASP A 287 -20.59 -7.34 -15.76
C ASP A 287 -20.01 -7.58 -14.37
N TYR A 288 -20.17 -8.81 -13.87
CA TYR A 288 -19.82 -9.17 -12.51
C TYR A 288 -18.52 -9.95 -12.48
N PHE A 289 -17.67 -9.58 -11.53
CA PHE A 289 -16.40 -10.21 -11.28
C PHE A 289 -16.29 -10.58 -9.81
N TYR A 290 -15.82 -11.78 -9.53
CA TYR A 290 -15.45 -12.21 -8.21
C TYR A 290 -13.93 -12.18 -8.07
N LYS A 291 -13.42 -11.53 -7.04
CA LYS A 291 -11.99 -11.45 -6.71
C LYS A 291 -11.70 -12.20 -5.42
N PRO A 292 -11.17 -13.43 -5.48
CA PRO A 292 -10.86 -14.21 -4.28
C PRO A 292 -9.77 -13.55 -3.42
N HIS A 293 -9.81 -13.84 -2.13
CA HIS A 293 -8.73 -13.47 -1.22
C HIS A 293 -7.47 -14.28 -1.57
N PRO A 294 -6.28 -13.67 -1.61
CA PRO A 294 -5.07 -14.37 -2.08
C PRO A 294 -4.55 -15.49 -1.15
N ALA A 295 -5.16 -15.71 0.02
CA ALA A 295 -4.89 -16.87 0.89
C ALA A 295 -6.03 -17.91 0.89
N SER A 296 -7.10 -17.65 0.15
CA SER A 296 -8.25 -18.53 0.00
C SER A 296 -8.53 -18.68 -1.49
N PRO A 297 -7.69 -19.47 -2.19
CA PRO A 297 -8.01 -19.95 -3.53
C PRO A 297 -9.36 -20.67 -3.50
N ILE A 298 -10.20 -20.48 -4.53
CA ILE A 298 -11.54 -21.07 -4.54
C ILE A 298 -11.75 -21.86 -5.81
N GLN A 299 -12.16 -23.11 -5.61
CA GLN A 299 -12.84 -23.93 -6.61
C GLN A 299 -14.36 -23.79 -6.35
N ASP A 300 -15.19 -23.90 -7.40
CA ASP A 300 -16.66 -23.89 -7.27
C ASP A 300 -17.30 -22.52 -6.96
N VAL A 301 -16.82 -21.46 -7.62
CA VAL A 301 -17.56 -20.19 -7.74
C VAL A 301 -18.73 -20.42 -8.73
N PRO A 302 -19.91 -19.76 -8.54
CA PRO A 302 -21.01 -19.84 -9.50
C PRO A 302 -20.54 -19.58 -10.94
N SER A 303 -21.10 -20.32 -11.91
CA SER A 303 -20.67 -20.28 -13.31
C SER A 303 -21.12 -19.03 -14.08
N ASP A 304 -21.99 -18.21 -13.48
CA ASP A 304 -22.55 -16.99 -14.04
C ASP A 304 -21.77 -15.72 -13.65
N ILE A 305 -20.57 -15.87 -13.07
CA ILE A 305 -19.67 -14.77 -12.70
C ILE A 305 -18.22 -15.09 -13.11
N ASP A 306 -17.51 -14.07 -13.58
CA ASP A 306 -16.10 -14.22 -13.91
C ASP A 306 -15.21 -14.14 -12.66
N VAL A 307 -14.24 -15.05 -12.52
CA VAL A 307 -13.31 -15.10 -11.40
C VAL A 307 -11.99 -14.47 -11.80
N LEU A 308 -11.59 -13.40 -11.13
CA LEU A 308 -10.31 -12.74 -11.31
C LEU A 308 -9.18 -13.51 -10.60
N PRO A 309 -7.92 -13.43 -11.09
CA PRO A 309 -6.79 -14.13 -10.50
C PRO A 309 -6.61 -13.82 -9.01
N HIS A 310 -6.51 -14.84 -8.16
CA HIS A 310 -6.43 -14.60 -6.72
C HIS A 310 -5.10 -13.95 -6.32
N LEU A 311 -3.98 -14.29 -6.98
CA LEU A 311 -2.63 -13.80 -6.64
C LEU A 311 -2.39 -12.35 -7.00
N ILE A 312 -3.15 -11.81 -7.96
CA ILE A 312 -3.06 -10.40 -8.34
C ILE A 312 -3.68 -9.57 -7.21
N PRO A 313 -2.97 -8.59 -6.65
CA PRO A 313 -3.55 -7.71 -5.67
C PRO A 313 -4.79 -7.00 -6.21
N THR A 314 -5.84 -6.87 -5.42
CA THR A 314 -7.03 -6.12 -5.84
C THR A 314 -6.67 -4.66 -6.12
N GLU A 315 -5.71 -4.13 -5.35
CA GLU A 315 -5.28 -2.75 -5.43
C GLU A 315 -4.73 -2.35 -6.80
N ILE A 316 -3.97 -3.22 -7.46
CA ILE A 316 -3.46 -2.91 -8.82
C ILE A 316 -4.60 -2.86 -9.85
N ILE A 317 -5.66 -3.67 -9.67
CA ILE A 317 -6.78 -3.75 -10.62
C ILE A 317 -7.53 -2.41 -10.64
N TYR A 318 -7.97 -1.89 -9.49
CA TYR A 318 -8.67 -0.60 -9.50
C TYR A 318 -7.70 0.56 -9.78
N THR A 319 -6.42 0.46 -9.42
CA THR A 319 -5.43 1.51 -9.71
C THR A 319 -5.33 1.78 -11.22
N LEU A 320 -5.49 0.75 -12.04
CA LEU A 320 -5.40 0.88 -13.50
C LEU A 320 -6.74 0.92 -14.22
N TYR A 321 -7.80 0.33 -13.65
CA TYR A 321 -9.07 0.11 -14.32
C TYR A 321 -10.30 0.69 -13.59
N ALA A 322 -10.13 1.57 -12.60
CA ALA A 322 -11.26 2.17 -11.86
C ALA A 322 -12.29 2.86 -12.77
N ASP A 323 -11.87 3.45 -13.90
CA ASP A 323 -12.81 4.04 -14.88
C ASP A 323 -13.82 3.05 -15.43
N ASN A 324 -13.49 1.75 -15.44
CA ASN A 324 -14.37 0.70 -15.91
C ASN A 324 -15.19 0.06 -14.78
N ILE A 325 -14.86 0.35 -13.51
CA ILE A 325 -15.46 -0.28 -12.33
C ILE A 325 -16.43 0.71 -11.68
N GLU A 326 -17.73 0.38 -11.70
CA GLU A 326 -18.75 1.21 -11.05
C GLU A 326 -18.77 0.94 -9.54
N TYR A 327 -18.82 -0.35 -9.17
CA TYR A 327 -18.89 -0.79 -7.79
C TYR A 327 -17.77 -1.77 -7.46
N ILE A 328 -17.21 -1.65 -6.27
CA ILE A 328 -16.35 -2.66 -5.67
C ILE A 328 -16.71 -2.83 -4.21
N GLY A 329 -16.86 -4.08 -3.78
CA GLY A 329 -17.40 -4.30 -2.45
C GLY A 329 -17.39 -5.76 -2.05
N GLY A 330 -17.77 -6.02 -0.81
CA GLY A 330 -17.85 -7.37 -0.27
C GLY A 330 -17.52 -7.40 1.21
N PHE A 331 -16.77 -8.42 1.63
CA PHE A 331 -16.26 -8.46 2.99
C PHE A 331 -15.26 -7.32 3.23
N GLN A 332 -15.26 -6.80 4.46
CA GLN A 332 -14.39 -5.70 4.86
C GLN A 332 -12.91 -6.05 4.67
N SER A 333 -12.12 -5.12 4.15
CA SER A 333 -10.74 -5.36 3.69
C SER A 333 -9.92 -4.06 3.67
N SER A 334 -8.60 -4.18 3.67
CA SER A 334 -7.70 -3.03 3.48
C SER A 334 -7.82 -2.37 2.12
N VAL A 335 -8.35 -3.09 1.13
CA VAL A 335 -8.59 -2.59 -0.24
C VAL A 335 -9.37 -1.27 -0.24
N PHE A 336 -10.33 -1.11 0.69
CA PHE A 336 -11.17 0.08 0.75
C PHE A 336 -10.42 1.37 1.12
N MET A 337 -9.20 1.26 1.63
CA MET A 337 -8.37 2.43 1.99
C MET A 337 -7.92 3.27 0.81
N ASN A 338 -7.70 2.69 -0.37
CA ASN A 338 -7.09 3.41 -1.50
C ASN A 338 -7.98 3.39 -2.74
N LEU A 339 -9.26 3.05 -2.57
CA LEU A 339 -10.20 3.14 -3.66
C LEU A 339 -10.48 4.60 -4.01
N PRO A 340 -10.50 4.95 -5.31
CA PRO A 340 -10.94 6.26 -5.75
C PRO A 340 -12.32 6.59 -5.21
N GLN A 341 -12.57 7.85 -4.84
CA GLN A 341 -13.88 8.27 -4.33
C GLN A 341 -15.00 8.07 -5.36
N MET A 342 -14.69 8.18 -6.65
CA MET A 342 -15.62 7.95 -7.76
C MET A 342 -16.14 6.51 -7.85
N THR A 343 -15.37 5.51 -7.41
CA THR A 343 -15.82 4.11 -7.42
C THR A 343 -16.75 3.89 -6.24
N LYS A 344 -17.97 3.43 -6.47
CA LYS A 344 -18.95 3.19 -5.40
C LYS A 344 -18.57 1.94 -4.62
N LYS A 345 -18.87 1.91 -3.32
CA LYS A 345 -18.52 0.79 -2.44
C LYS A 345 -19.75 0.07 -1.94
N PHE A 346 -19.61 -1.22 -1.64
CA PHE A 346 -20.60 -1.92 -0.85
C PHE A 346 -19.97 -2.86 0.18
N PHE A 347 -20.64 -3.04 1.31
CA PHE A 347 -20.15 -3.88 2.40
C PHE A 347 -21.15 -4.96 2.76
N TYR A 348 -20.65 -6.19 2.86
CA TYR A 348 -21.36 -7.32 3.45
C TYR A 348 -21.17 -7.32 4.97
N MET A 349 -22.16 -7.84 5.69
CA MET A 349 -22.11 -7.99 7.15
C MET A 349 -21.95 -6.66 7.91
N ALA A 350 -22.28 -5.54 7.27
CA ALA A 350 -22.36 -4.23 7.87
C ALA A 350 -23.73 -3.65 7.52
N SER A 351 -24.40 -3.07 8.51
CA SER A 351 -25.68 -2.37 8.35
C SER A 351 -25.52 -0.85 8.39
N SER A 352 -24.40 -0.38 8.93
CA SER A 352 -24.04 1.04 9.00
C SER A 352 -22.52 1.25 9.06
N GLY A 353 -22.07 2.50 9.03
CA GLY A 353 -20.66 2.87 9.22
C GLY A 353 -20.06 2.38 10.53
N ASN A 354 -20.86 2.28 11.60
CA ASN A 354 -20.42 1.79 12.91
C ASN A 354 -20.03 0.31 12.92
N ASP A 355 -20.48 -0.46 11.92
CA ASP A 355 -20.12 -1.87 11.78
C ASP A 355 -18.80 -2.06 11.01
N LEU A 356 -18.19 -0.97 10.53
CA LEU A 356 -16.97 -1.00 9.74
C LEU A 356 -15.72 -1.11 10.64
N ILE A 357 -14.69 -1.80 10.14
CA ILE A 357 -13.41 -1.96 10.83
C ILE A 357 -12.62 -0.67 10.78
N THR A 358 -11.86 -0.38 11.82
CA THR A 358 -10.91 0.73 11.82
C THR A 358 -9.80 0.53 10.78
N PRO A 359 -9.48 1.53 9.95
CA PRO A 359 -9.98 2.93 9.96
C PRO A 359 -11.12 3.23 8.96
N ILE A 360 -11.75 2.22 8.37
CA ILE A 360 -12.80 2.38 7.37
C ILE A 360 -14.06 3.04 7.98
N ASP A 361 -14.35 2.76 9.25
CA ASP A 361 -15.33 3.49 10.07
C ASP A 361 -15.11 5.01 10.05
N LYS A 362 -13.89 5.46 10.34
CA LYS A 362 -13.50 6.87 10.38
C LYS A 362 -13.54 7.50 8.99
N MET A 363 -13.14 6.74 7.97
CA MET A 363 -13.28 7.19 6.59
C MET A 363 -14.75 7.40 6.21
N TYR A 364 -15.65 6.55 6.69
CA TYR A 364 -17.08 6.71 6.50
C TYR A 364 -17.59 7.98 7.19
N ASP A 365 -17.25 8.18 8.46
CA ASP A 365 -17.67 9.35 9.25
C ASP A 365 -17.20 10.67 8.65
N LEU A 366 -16.00 10.67 8.06
CA LEU A 366 -15.42 11.83 7.37
C LEU A 366 -15.91 11.98 5.91
N GLY A 367 -16.78 11.09 5.42
CA GLY A 367 -17.27 11.10 4.03
C GLY A 367 -16.21 10.74 2.98
N LEU A 368 -15.08 10.18 3.39
CA LEU A 368 -13.93 9.88 2.52
C LEU A 368 -14.17 8.64 1.63
N LEU A 369 -15.11 7.77 1.99
CA LEU A 369 -15.47 6.60 1.18
C LEU A 369 -16.30 6.95 -0.06
N GLY A 370 -16.91 8.14 -0.14
CA GLY A 370 -17.88 8.45 -1.18
C GLY A 370 -19.18 7.65 -1.00
N GLN A 371 -19.80 7.21 -2.10
CA GLN A 371 -21.06 6.47 -2.02
C GLN A 371 -20.85 5.03 -1.53
N VAL A 372 -21.61 4.64 -0.50
CA VAL A 372 -21.55 3.33 0.15
C VAL A 372 -22.93 2.70 0.22
N ASP A 373 -23.01 1.42 -0.14
CA ASP A 373 -24.16 0.54 0.03
C ASP A 373 -23.91 -0.50 1.12
N PHE A 374 -24.89 -0.73 1.99
CA PHE A 374 -24.83 -1.79 3.00
C PHE A 374 -25.73 -2.96 2.62
N PHE A 375 -25.20 -4.18 2.74
CA PHE A 375 -25.95 -5.41 2.64
C PHE A 375 -26.00 -6.02 4.05
N SER A 376 -27.07 -5.68 4.78
CA SER A 376 -27.36 -6.29 6.07
C SER A 376 -27.54 -7.82 5.91
N GLN A 377 -27.43 -8.54 7.03
CA GLN A 377 -27.69 -9.98 7.05
C GLN A 377 -29.14 -10.27 6.62
#